data_AF-A0A8C5X5Q4-F1
#
_entry.id   AF-A0A8C5X5Q4-F1
#
_cell.length_a   1.000
_cell.length_b   1.000
_cell.length_c   1.000
_cell.angle_alpha   90.00
_cell.angle_beta   90.00
_cell.angle_gamma   90.00
#
_symmetry.space_group_name_H-M   'P 1'
#
loop_
_entity.id
_entity.type
_entity.pdbx_description
1 polymer ?
#
loop_
_entity_poly.entity_id
_entity_poly.type
_entity_poly.pdbx_seq_one_letter_code
_entity_poly.pdbx_strand_id
1 'polypeptide(L)'
;MKSMATPGKAGVPLGIMKWLDPCQLKPDCTETERILTVLDETIAKLEITRLIPRVIHSLERFSRMLGPEITRSLVEHQKLSMEIQHLLTSPGDEESRKAVEQHLKCSMRNILRLILANPLLYHGLKYEVWVRQSAADVFIKAFMEFRDLTLERLLTSPDEEKQKVQFMKETILQLDKNMGTISALQAELTEAIQTRDEEVNKKDKIIENLKISMENLSKECEAEIQQIMKEGEKQRKLDEEASQIRCAKLEEDVLRLRAKLKAVVQPVTHPGSSSPVQPGLGHCQGSRGSHSCSGHPVPGPAHPPREQFLPNIPSIPALWHWEAIPVSCPPSFSPVPLQLPWSPFRPQKGL
;
A
#
# COMPACT_ATOMS: atom_id res chain seq x y z
N MET A 1 -4.11 17.92 30.34
CA MET A 1 -3.55 16.75 29.65
C MET A 1 -4.11 15.50 30.31
N LYS A 2 -5.04 14.80 29.64
CA LYS A 2 -5.68 13.58 30.14
C LYS A 2 -5.10 12.43 29.32
N SER A 3 -4.27 11.59 29.94
CA SER A 3 -3.60 10.49 29.26
C SER A 3 -4.61 9.44 28.82
N MET A 4 -4.73 9.19 27.51
CA MET A 4 -5.42 8.02 26.99
C MET A 4 -4.48 6.81 27.11
N ALA A 5 -4.93 5.83 27.90
CA ALA A 5 -4.29 4.53 28.00
C ALA A 5 -4.52 3.74 26.71
N THR A 6 -3.44 3.29 26.09
CA THR A 6 -3.45 2.26 25.04
C THR A 6 -4.02 0.95 25.59
N PRO A 7 -4.97 0.28 24.91
CA PRO A 7 -5.43 -1.03 25.33
C PRO A 7 -4.31 -2.05 25.08
N GLY A 8 -3.95 -2.77 26.13
CA GLY A 8 -2.95 -3.83 26.09
C GLY A 8 -3.28 -4.87 25.03
N LYS A 9 -2.25 -5.27 24.29
CA LYS A 9 -2.25 -6.43 23.40
C LYS A 9 -2.68 -7.65 24.23
N ALA A 10 -3.94 -8.02 24.14
CA ALA A 10 -4.42 -9.31 24.62
C ALA A 10 -3.81 -10.36 23.69
N GLY A 11 -2.65 -10.88 24.07
CA GLY A 11 -2.10 -12.07 23.45
C GLY A 11 -3.16 -13.17 23.56
N VAL A 12 -3.62 -13.66 22.41
CA VAL A 12 -4.48 -14.84 22.36
C VAL A 12 -3.78 -15.93 23.16
N PRO A 13 -4.38 -16.45 24.25
CA PRO A 13 -3.74 -17.47 25.06
C PRO A 13 -3.35 -18.66 24.19
N LEU A 14 -2.06 -19.05 24.26
CA LEU A 14 -1.46 -20.14 23.48
C LEU A 14 -2.22 -21.48 23.60
N GLY A 15 -3.04 -21.63 24.65
CA GLY A 15 -3.92 -22.79 24.86
C GLY A 15 -5.11 -22.87 23.89
N ILE A 16 -5.60 -21.74 23.36
CA ILE A 16 -6.74 -21.71 22.43
C ILE A 16 -6.33 -22.24 21.04
N MET A 17 -5.06 -22.06 20.66
CA MET A 17 -4.57 -22.43 19.33
C MET A 17 -4.32 -23.94 19.18
N LYS A 18 -4.11 -24.68 20.29
CA LYS A 18 -3.98 -26.15 20.29
C LYS A 18 -5.29 -26.88 20.00
N TRP A 19 -6.43 -26.20 20.07
CA TRP A 19 -7.74 -26.80 19.96
C TRP A 19 -8.35 -26.76 18.56
N LEU A 20 -7.78 -25.93 17.67
CA LEU A 20 -8.29 -25.80 16.32
C LEU A 20 -8.01 -27.04 15.45
N ASP A 21 -7.27 -28.01 15.96
CA ASP A 21 -6.86 -29.21 15.23
C ASP A 21 -7.10 -30.49 16.04
N PRO A 22 -8.33 -31.04 16.01
CA PRO A 22 -8.65 -32.35 16.57
C PRO A 22 -7.79 -33.48 15.98
N CYS A 23 -7.17 -33.28 14.82
CA CYS A 23 -6.39 -34.29 14.10
C CYS A 23 -5.12 -34.73 14.85
N GLN A 24 -4.76 -34.08 15.96
CA GLN A 24 -3.61 -34.43 16.79
C GLN A 24 -3.92 -35.50 17.84
N LEU A 25 -5.19 -35.81 18.08
CA LEU A 25 -5.61 -36.82 19.04
C LEU A 25 -5.61 -38.19 18.37
N LYS A 26 -5.00 -39.18 19.01
CA LYS A 26 -5.12 -40.57 18.56
C LYS A 26 -6.52 -41.07 18.90
N PRO A 27 -7.06 -42.04 18.13
CA PRO A 27 -8.30 -42.67 18.51
C PRO A 27 -8.08 -43.48 19.79
N ASP A 28 -8.48 -42.94 20.93
CA ASP A 28 -8.30 -43.57 22.24
C ASP A 28 -9.31 -44.69 22.50
N CYS A 29 -10.33 -44.82 21.64
CA CYS A 29 -11.38 -45.82 21.77
C CYS A 29 -11.33 -46.87 20.65
N THR A 30 -11.53 -48.13 21.05
CA THR A 30 -11.52 -49.30 20.16
C THR A 30 -12.60 -49.23 19.08
N GLU A 31 -13.70 -48.51 19.34
CA GLU A 31 -14.78 -48.35 18.35
C GLU A 31 -14.37 -47.42 17.21
N THR A 32 -13.68 -46.31 17.50
CA THR A 32 -13.12 -45.44 16.47
C THR A 32 -12.10 -46.20 15.63
N GLU A 33 -11.21 -46.99 16.23
CA GLU A 33 -10.26 -47.82 15.49
C GLU A 33 -10.97 -48.81 14.54
N ARG A 34 -12.06 -49.44 14.98
CA ARG A 34 -12.86 -50.34 14.12
C ARG A 34 -13.48 -49.61 12.94
N ILE A 35 -14.09 -48.44 13.18
CA ILE A 35 -14.69 -47.63 12.12
C ILE A 35 -13.63 -47.25 11.09
N LEU A 36 -12.47 -46.74 11.54
CA LEU A 36 -11.38 -46.36 10.64
C LEU A 36 -10.84 -47.56 9.86
N THR A 37 -10.67 -48.71 10.52
CA THR A 37 -10.21 -49.95 9.87
C THR A 37 -11.15 -50.36 8.73
N VAL A 38 -12.47 -50.29 8.93
CA VAL A 38 -13.45 -50.59 7.87
C VAL A 38 -13.31 -49.61 6.69
N LEU A 39 -13.07 -48.32 6.97
CA LEU A 39 -12.87 -47.31 5.93
C LEU A 39 -11.56 -47.54 5.17
N ASP A 40 -10.47 -47.80 5.87
CA ASP A 40 -9.15 -48.09 5.28
C ASP A 40 -9.19 -49.37 4.43
N GLU A 41 -9.84 -50.42 4.91
CA GLU A 41 -10.10 -51.64 4.12
C GLU A 41 -10.94 -51.37 2.88
N THR A 42 -11.94 -50.50 2.98
CA THR A 42 -12.81 -50.14 1.85
C THR A 42 -12.02 -49.36 0.80
N ILE A 43 -11.16 -48.43 1.22
CA ILE A 43 -10.24 -47.71 0.32
C ILE A 43 -9.32 -48.71 -0.39
N ALA A 44 -8.70 -49.64 0.33
CA ALA A 44 -7.83 -50.66 -0.27
C ALA A 44 -8.57 -51.53 -1.30
N LYS A 45 -9.82 -51.93 -0.99
CA LYS A 45 -10.68 -52.69 -1.93
C LYS A 45 -11.00 -51.87 -3.19
N LEU A 46 -11.32 -50.58 -3.05
CA LEU A 46 -11.60 -49.69 -4.19
C LEU A 46 -10.35 -49.49 -5.06
N GLU A 47 -9.19 -49.27 -4.44
CA GLU A 47 -7.93 -49.12 -5.15
C GLU A 47 -7.60 -50.36 -5.97
N ILE A 48 -7.70 -51.56 -5.40
CA ILE A 48 -7.47 -52.80 -6.16
C ILE A 48 -8.52 -53.00 -7.24
N THR A 49 -9.80 -52.76 -6.95
CA THR A 49 -10.88 -52.89 -7.94
C THR A 49 -10.62 -52.03 -9.17
N ARG A 50 -10.09 -50.81 -8.98
CA ARG A 50 -9.69 -49.91 -10.07
C ARG A 50 -8.56 -50.48 -10.93
N LEU A 51 -7.62 -51.25 -10.36
CA LEU A 51 -6.49 -51.84 -11.09
C LEU A 51 -6.89 -53.07 -11.90
N ILE A 52 -7.91 -53.82 -11.46
CA ILE A 52 -8.29 -55.12 -12.05
C ILE A 52 -8.49 -55.08 -13.58
N PRO A 53 -9.21 -54.12 -14.18
CA PRO A 53 -9.37 -54.07 -15.63
C PRO A 53 -8.03 -53.98 -16.39
N ARG A 54 -7.07 -53.21 -15.86
CA ARG A 54 -5.74 -53.07 -16.46
C ARG A 54 -4.90 -54.33 -16.27
N VAL A 55 -5.01 -54.97 -15.12
CA VAL A 55 -4.33 -56.24 -14.84
C VAL A 55 -4.85 -57.35 -15.76
N ILE A 56 -6.17 -57.46 -15.95
CA ILE A 56 -6.79 -58.42 -16.87
C ILE A 56 -6.32 -58.19 -18.31
N HIS A 57 -6.29 -56.93 -18.78
CA HIS A 57 -5.86 -56.60 -20.13
C HIS A 57 -4.40 -56.97 -20.43
N SER A 58 -3.55 -57.04 -19.41
CA SER A 58 -2.12 -57.38 -19.54
C SER A 58 -1.73 -58.53 -18.63
N LEU A 59 -2.59 -59.54 -18.52
CA LEU A 59 -2.47 -60.60 -17.52
C LEU A 59 -1.15 -61.38 -17.65
N GLU A 60 -0.66 -61.62 -18.87
CA GLU A 60 0.61 -62.31 -19.11
C GLU A 60 1.78 -61.63 -18.39
N ARG A 61 1.84 -60.28 -18.43
CA ARG A 61 2.87 -59.49 -17.75
C ARG A 61 2.82 -59.65 -16.23
N PHE A 62 1.62 -59.73 -15.67
CA PHE A 62 1.42 -59.78 -14.21
C PHE A 62 1.32 -61.21 -13.65
N SER A 63 1.15 -62.22 -14.51
CA SER A 63 0.90 -63.62 -14.13
C SER A 63 1.91 -64.18 -13.13
N ARG A 64 3.20 -63.90 -13.33
CA ARG A 64 4.29 -64.33 -12.42
C ARG A 64 4.16 -63.71 -11.03
N MET A 65 3.78 -62.44 -10.95
CA MET A 65 3.62 -61.72 -9.68
C MET A 65 2.33 -62.13 -8.95
N LEU A 66 1.25 -62.37 -9.71
CA LEU A 66 -0.06 -62.74 -9.18
C LEU A 66 -0.12 -64.20 -8.73
N GLY A 67 0.70 -65.08 -9.31
CA GLY A 67 0.64 -66.52 -9.07
C GLY A 67 -0.55 -67.19 -9.75
N PRO A 68 -0.57 -68.53 -9.80
CA PRO A 68 -1.54 -69.30 -10.59
C PRO A 68 -2.98 -69.20 -10.07
N GLU A 69 -3.19 -69.09 -8.75
CA GLU A 69 -4.53 -69.01 -8.15
C GLU A 69 -5.24 -67.70 -8.49
N ILE A 70 -4.53 -66.57 -8.37
CA ILE A 70 -5.09 -65.24 -8.67
C ILE A 70 -5.25 -65.08 -10.18
N THR A 71 -4.27 -65.53 -10.97
CA THR A 71 -4.34 -65.52 -12.43
C THR A 71 -5.56 -66.29 -12.92
N ARG A 72 -5.82 -67.49 -12.39
CA ARG A 72 -7.02 -68.27 -12.73
C ARG A 72 -8.31 -67.53 -12.37
N SER A 73 -8.36 -66.97 -11.16
CA SER A 73 -9.52 -66.21 -10.69
C SER A 73 -9.84 -65.00 -11.57
N LEU A 74 -8.81 -64.31 -12.08
CA LEU A 74 -8.95 -63.18 -13.01
C LEU A 74 -9.42 -63.61 -14.40
N VAL A 75 -8.96 -64.76 -14.90
CA VAL A 75 -9.47 -65.33 -16.18
C VAL A 75 -10.95 -65.69 -16.06
N GLU A 76 -11.36 -66.32 -14.97
CA GLU A 76 -12.77 -66.63 -14.70
C GLU A 76 -13.60 -65.36 -14.58
N HIS A 77 -13.09 -64.35 -13.87
CA HIS A 77 -13.74 -63.04 -13.75
C HIS A 77 -13.95 -62.38 -15.12
N GLN A 78 -12.94 -62.42 -15.99
CA GLN A 78 -13.04 -61.86 -17.33
C GLN A 78 -14.10 -62.58 -18.17
N LYS A 79 -14.20 -63.91 -18.08
CA LYS A 79 -15.24 -64.69 -18.74
C LYS A 79 -16.65 -64.27 -18.29
N LEU A 80 -16.86 -64.19 -16.98
CA LEU A 80 -18.13 -63.72 -16.39
C LEU A 80 -18.46 -62.28 -16.80
N SER A 81 -17.44 -61.41 -16.88
CA SER A 81 -17.60 -60.02 -17.31
C SER A 81 -18.00 -59.90 -18.79
N MET A 82 -17.52 -60.80 -19.67
CA MET A 82 -17.94 -60.84 -21.07
C MET A 82 -19.36 -61.41 -21.22
N GLU A 83 -19.68 -62.44 -20.44
CA GLU A 83 -21.00 -63.08 -20.43
C GLU A 83 -22.09 -62.08 -20.00
N ILE A 84 -21.88 -61.34 -18.91
CA ILE A 84 -22.85 -60.32 -18.48
C ILE A 84 -23.00 -59.21 -19.52
N GLN A 85 -21.91 -58.78 -20.18
CA GLN A 85 -21.97 -57.75 -21.23
C GLN A 85 -22.79 -58.22 -22.44
N HIS A 86 -22.67 -59.50 -22.82
CA HIS A 86 -23.49 -60.12 -23.85
C HIS A 86 -24.96 -60.18 -23.44
N LEU A 87 -25.24 -60.64 -22.21
CA LEU A 87 -26.61 -60.71 -21.68
C LEU A 87 -27.28 -59.34 -21.55
N LEU A 88 -26.53 -58.27 -21.28
CA LEU A 88 -27.04 -56.90 -21.27
C LEU A 88 -27.45 -56.39 -22.66
N THR A 89 -26.80 -56.91 -23.71
CA THR A 89 -27.07 -56.53 -25.11
C THR A 89 -28.20 -57.38 -25.73
N SER A 90 -28.46 -58.57 -25.19
CA SER A 90 -29.52 -59.49 -25.64
C SER A 90 -30.83 -59.27 -24.86
N PRO A 91 -32.00 -59.15 -25.52
CA PRO A 91 -33.28 -59.08 -24.83
C PRO A 91 -33.70 -60.45 -24.27
N GLY A 92 -33.96 -60.54 -22.96
CA GLY A 92 -34.94 -61.52 -22.45
C GLY A 92 -34.53 -62.63 -21.47
N ASP A 93 -33.45 -62.50 -20.68
CA ASP A 93 -33.19 -63.47 -19.60
C ASP A 93 -32.69 -62.80 -18.31
N GLU A 94 -33.62 -62.24 -17.54
CA GLU A 94 -33.36 -61.57 -16.26
C GLU A 94 -32.85 -62.53 -15.17
N GLU A 95 -33.22 -63.81 -15.22
CA GLU A 95 -32.82 -64.77 -14.19
C GLU A 95 -31.36 -65.20 -14.40
N SER A 96 -30.97 -65.51 -15.65
CA SER A 96 -29.57 -65.76 -15.97
C SER A 96 -28.70 -64.52 -15.78
N ARG A 97 -29.21 -63.31 -16.08
CA ARG A 97 -28.50 -62.05 -15.78
C ARG A 97 -28.17 -61.91 -14.31
N LYS A 98 -29.15 -62.13 -13.42
CA LYS A 98 -28.96 -62.06 -11.97
C LYS A 98 -27.99 -63.12 -11.46
N ALA A 99 -28.07 -64.35 -11.99
CA ALA A 99 -27.14 -65.42 -11.64
C ALA A 99 -25.70 -65.06 -12.01
N VAL A 100 -25.47 -64.60 -13.24
CA VAL A 100 -24.13 -64.18 -13.72
C VAL A 100 -23.63 -62.95 -12.94
N GLU A 101 -24.49 -61.97 -12.65
CA GLU A 101 -24.13 -60.81 -11.83
C GLU A 101 -23.68 -61.25 -10.42
N GLN A 102 -24.39 -62.20 -9.81
CA GLN A 102 -24.02 -62.72 -8.50
C GLN A 102 -22.69 -63.49 -8.55
N HIS A 103 -22.47 -64.29 -9.60
CA HIS A 103 -21.20 -64.97 -9.83
C HIS A 103 -20.06 -63.99 -10.03
N LEU A 104 -20.28 -62.90 -10.77
CA LEU A 104 -19.31 -61.84 -10.97
C LEU A 104 -18.95 -61.15 -9.65
N LYS A 105 -19.94 -60.85 -8.80
CA LYS A 105 -19.73 -60.31 -7.44
C LYS A 105 -18.92 -61.28 -6.58
N CYS A 106 -19.24 -62.59 -6.60
CA CYS A 106 -18.49 -63.62 -5.88
C CYS A 106 -17.03 -63.69 -6.35
N SER A 107 -16.82 -63.69 -7.66
CA SER A 107 -15.50 -63.72 -8.28
C SER A 107 -14.67 -62.49 -7.88
N MET A 108 -15.26 -61.29 -7.93
CA MET A 108 -14.60 -60.06 -7.48
C MET A 108 -14.21 -60.13 -5.99
N ARG A 109 -15.13 -60.57 -5.12
CA ARG A 109 -14.83 -60.76 -3.68
C ARG A 109 -13.70 -61.75 -3.45
N ASN A 110 -13.65 -62.85 -4.21
CA ASN A 110 -12.57 -63.82 -4.10
C ASN A 110 -11.22 -63.22 -4.54
N ILE A 111 -11.18 -62.48 -5.65
CA ILE A 111 -9.97 -61.79 -6.11
C ILE A 111 -9.47 -60.80 -5.05
N LEU A 112 -10.36 -59.96 -4.52
CA LEU A 112 -10.01 -58.99 -3.47
C LEU A 112 -9.45 -59.69 -2.23
N ARG A 113 -10.08 -60.80 -1.79
CA ARG A 113 -9.58 -61.60 -0.66
C ARG A 113 -8.18 -62.14 -0.93
N LEU A 114 -7.92 -62.67 -2.12
CA LEU A 114 -6.61 -63.23 -2.47
C LEU A 114 -5.52 -62.16 -2.54
N ILE A 115 -5.81 -61.00 -3.15
CA ILE A 115 -4.84 -59.90 -3.28
C ILE A 115 -4.57 -59.26 -1.91
N LEU A 116 -5.62 -58.96 -1.14
CA LEU A 116 -5.48 -58.26 0.14
C LEU A 116 -4.95 -59.15 1.27
N ALA A 117 -5.04 -60.48 1.13
CA ALA A 117 -4.37 -61.41 2.05
C ALA A 117 -2.82 -61.32 1.98
N ASN A 118 -2.27 -60.71 0.92
CA ASN A 118 -0.84 -60.50 0.76
C ASN A 118 -0.52 -59.00 0.60
N PRO A 119 -0.10 -58.32 1.70
CA PRO A 119 0.22 -56.89 1.66
C PRO A 119 1.29 -56.51 0.64
N LEU A 120 2.29 -57.38 0.42
CA LEU A 120 3.36 -57.13 -0.56
C LEU A 120 2.82 -57.14 -1.99
N LEU A 121 1.89 -58.04 -2.29
CA LEU A 121 1.25 -58.09 -3.61
C LEU A 121 0.37 -56.85 -3.84
N TYR A 122 -0.41 -56.45 -2.83
CA TYR A 122 -1.22 -55.23 -2.89
C TYR A 122 -0.35 -54.00 -3.21
N HIS A 123 0.74 -53.79 -2.45
CA HIS A 123 1.64 -52.67 -2.71
C HIS A 123 2.35 -52.80 -4.06
N GLY A 124 2.85 -53.99 -4.42
CA GLY A 124 3.48 -54.25 -5.71
C GLY A 124 2.58 -53.89 -6.89
N LEU A 125 1.31 -54.31 -6.85
CA LEU A 125 0.31 -53.95 -7.86
C LEU A 125 0.08 -52.44 -7.94
N LYS A 126 0.02 -51.75 -6.80
CA LYS A 126 -0.20 -50.29 -6.75
C LYS A 126 0.89 -49.50 -7.46
N TYR A 127 2.15 -49.95 -7.39
CA TYR A 127 3.29 -49.27 -8.04
C TYR A 127 3.54 -49.75 -9.47
N GLU A 128 3.33 -51.04 -9.77
CA GLU A 128 3.58 -51.62 -11.09
C GLU A 128 2.49 -51.30 -12.11
N VAL A 129 1.23 -51.20 -11.66
CA VAL A 129 0.08 -51.01 -12.55
C VAL A 129 -0.19 -49.52 -12.74
N TRP A 130 0.31 -49.00 -13.86
CA TRP A 130 -0.03 -47.65 -14.31
C TRP A 130 -1.44 -47.60 -14.92
N VAL A 131 -2.32 -46.83 -14.29
CA VAL A 131 -3.68 -46.54 -14.76
C VAL A 131 -3.84 -45.03 -14.87
N ARG A 132 -4.36 -44.56 -16.00
CA ARG A 132 -4.73 -43.13 -16.17
C ARG A 132 -5.81 -42.76 -15.16
N GLN A 133 -5.88 -41.48 -14.80
CA GLN A 133 -6.99 -40.99 -13.98
C GLN A 133 -8.33 -41.39 -14.60
N SER A 134 -9.17 -41.98 -13.76
CA SER A 134 -10.45 -42.58 -14.06
C SER A 134 -11.50 -42.01 -13.11
N ALA A 135 -12.78 -42.21 -13.41
CA ALA A 135 -13.87 -41.81 -12.50
C ALA A 135 -13.73 -42.46 -11.11
N ALA A 136 -13.13 -43.65 -11.03
CA ALA A 136 -12.86 -44.33 -9.76
C ALA A 136 -11.83 -43.59 -8.89
N ASP A 137 -10.89 -42.83 -9.47
CA ASP A 137 -9.90 -42.06 -8.70
C ASP A 137 -10.56 -40.90 -7.96
N VAL A 138 -11.57 -40.25 -8.56
CA VAL A 138 -12.38 -39.22 -7.90
C VAL A 138 -13.14 -39.83 -6.71
N PHE A 139 -13.71 -41.01 -6.91
CA PHE A 139 -14.43 -41.73 -5.85
C PHE A 139 -13.50 -42.17 -4.70
N ILE A 140 -12.32 -42.73 -5.01
CA ILE A 140 -11.32 -43.10 -4.01
C ILE A 140 -10.88 -41.87 -3.22
N LYS A 141 -10.60 -40.75 -3.90
CA LYS A 141 -10.22 -39.50 -3.24
C LYS A 141 -11.32 -38.99 -2.30
N ALA A 142 -12.57 -38.97 -2.78
CA ALA A 142 -13.71 -38.59 -1.94
C ALA A 142 -13.87 -39.51 -0.72
N PHE A 143 -13.56 -40.80 -0.86
CA PHE A 143 -13.61 -41.76 0.26
C PHE A 143 -12.46 -41.57 1.25
N MET A 144 -11.27 -41.16 0.79
CA MET A 144 -10.16 -40.74 1.67
C MET A 144 -10.55 -39.47 2.45
N GLU A 145 -11.12 -38.46 1.78
CA GLU A 145 -11.61 -37.24 2.43
C GLU A 145 -12.73 -37.56 3.44
N PHE A 146 -13.63 -38.49 3.10
CA PHE A 146 -14.66 -38.96 4.03
C PHE A 146 -14.07 -39.68 5.25
N ARG A 147 -13.01 -40.47 5.06
CA ARG A 147 -12.29 -41.13 6.15
C ARG A 147 -11.66 -40.11 7.10
N ASP A 148 -11.05 -39.06 6.56
CA ASP A 148 -10.45 -37.99 7.37
C ASP A 148 -11.50 -37.15 8.10
N LEU A 149 -12.61 -36.81 7.44
CA LEU A 149 -13.74 -36.13 8.07
C LEU A 149 -14.37 -36.99 9.19
N THR A 150 -14.46 -38.30 8.98
CA THR A 150 -14.99 -39.23 9.98
C THR A 150 -14.06 -39.29 11.18
N LEU A 151 -12.74 -39.32 10.96
CA LEU A 151 -11.75 -39.23 12.02
C LEU A 151 -11.90 -37.93 12.83
N GLU A 152 -11.95 -36.78 12.15
CA GLU A 152 -12.14 -35.48 12.80
C GLU A 152 -13.40 -35.49 13.69
N ARG A 153 -14.52 -35.99 13.17
CA ARG A 153 -15.78 -36.07 13.93
C ARG A 153 -15.72 -37.04 15.10
N LEU A 154 -15.06 -38.17 14.96
CA LEU A 154 -14.92 -39.16 16.04
C LEU A 154 -13.98 -38.69 17.15
N LEU A 155 -13.05 -37.78 16.84
CA LEU A 155 -12.13 -37.17 17.79
C LEU A 155 -12.66 -35.86 18.39
N THR A 156 -13.75 -35.31 17.85
CA THR A 156 -14.32 -34.04 18.33
C THR A 156 -15.50 -34.29 19.24
N SER A 157 -15.41 -33.83 20.49
CA SER A 157 -16.51 -33.88 21.43
C SER A 157 -17.58 -32.81 21.15
N PRO A 158 -18.84 -33.02 21.55
CA PRO A 158 -19.91 -32.03 21.35
C PRO A 158 -19.61 -30.67 21.99
N ASP A 159 -18.89 -30.64 23.10
CA ASP A 159 -18.56 -29.39 23.79
C ASP A 159 -17.39 -28.67 23.11
N GLU A 160 -16.41 -29.41 22.58
CA GLU A 160 -15.36 -28.84 21.73
C GLU A 160 -15.95 -28.17 20.49
N GLU A 161 -16.90 -28.82 19.81
CA GLU A 161 -17.56 -28.25 18.63
C GLU A 161 -18.35 -26.97 18.98
N LYS A 162 -19.15 -26.98 20.06
CA LYS A 162 -19.89 -25.79 20.52
C LYS A 162 -18.96 -24.62 20.81
N GLN A 163 -17.85 -24.90 21.48
CA GLN A 163 -16.93 -23.85 21.87
C GLN A 163 -16.12 -23.33 20.66
N LYS A 164 -15.75 -24.18 19.69
CA LYS A 164 -15.19 -23.75 18.39
C LYS A 164 -16.15 -22.82 17.65
N VAL A 165 -17.43 -23.17 17.59
CA VAL A 165 -18.49 -22.32 17.01
C VAL A 165 -18.59 -20.98 17.76
N GLN A 166 -18.56 -21.00 19.08
CA GLN A 166 -18.63 -19.78 19.89
C GLN A 166 -17.42 -18.87 19.67
N PHE A 167 -16.22 -19.44 19.67
CA PHE A 167 -14.97 -18.71 19.40
C PHE A 167 -14.97 -18.05 18.00
N MET A 168 -15.42 -18.78 16.97
CA MET A 168 -15.54 -18.22 15.63
C MET A 168 -16.52 -17.04 15.59
N LYS A 169 -17.67 -17.15 16.26
CA LYS A 169 -18.64 -16.05 16.36
C LYS A 169 -18.06 -14.82 17.05
N GLU A 170 -17.33 -15.00 18.16
CA GLU A 170 -16.67 -13.92 18.87
C GLU A 170 -15.60 -13.24 18.02
N THR A 171 -14.84 -14.03 17.25
CA THR A 171 -13.83 -13.52 16.32
C THR A 171 -14.47 -12.67 15.21
N ILE A 172 -15.56 -13.15 14.61
CA ILE A 172 -16.32 -12.40 13.59
C ILE A 172 -16.88 -11.11 14.17
N LEU A 173 -17.48 -11.17 15.36
CA LEU A 173 -18.01 -9.98 16.04
C LEU A 173 -16.90 -8.96 16.32
N GLN A 174 -15.72 -9.41 16.71
CA GLN A 174 -14.58 -8.52 16.94
C GLN A 174 -14.05 -7.93 15.62
N LEU A 175 -14.05 -8.71 14.54
CA LEU A 175 -13.70 -8.24 13.21
C LEU A 175 -14.65 -7.11 12.77
N ASP A 176 -15.96 -7.28 12.91
CA ASP A 176 -16.95 -6.26 12.54
C ASP A 176 -16.76 -4.96 13.33
N LYS A 177 -16.48 -5.06 14.63
CA LYS A 177 -16.15 -3.89 15.48
C LYS A 177 -14.90 -3.18 14.98
N ASN A 178 -13.82 -3.94 14.71
CA ASN A 178 -12.57 -3.38 14.22
C ASN A 178 -12.76 -2.70 12.85
N MET A 179 -13.57 -3.30 11.96
CA MET A 179 -13.92 -2.74 10.67
C MET A 179 -14.66 -1.40 10.81
N GLY A 180 -15.61 -1.33 11.75
CA GLY A 180 -16.31 -0.09 12.09
C GLY A 180 -15.36 1.00 12.60
N THR A 181 -14.44 0.65 13.50
CA THR A 181 -13.43 1.61 14.02
C THR A 181 -12.48 2.10 12.92
N ILE A 182 -12.01 1.20 12.05
CA ILE A 182 -11.14 1.59 10.92
C ILE A 182 -11.86 2.55 9.99
N SER A 183 -13.11 2.25 9.63
CA SER A 183 -13.93 3.12 8.77
C SER A 183 -14.13 4.51 9.39
N ALA A 184 -14.41 4.58 10.70
CA ALA A 184 -14.57 5.85 11.41
C ALA A 184 -13.27 6.67 11.41
N LEU A 185 -12.13 6.04 11.72
CA LEU A 185 -10.83 6.72 11.72
C LEU A 185 -10.42 7.20 10.31
N GLN A 186 -10.77 6.45 9.26
CA GLN A 186 -10.54 6.87 7.88
C GLN A 186 -11.37 8.10 7.50
N ALA A 187 -12.62 8.17 7.97
CA ALA A 187 -13.47 9.33 7.76
C ALA A 187 -12.90 10.57 8.49
N GLU A 188 -12.53 10.43 9.77
CA GLU A 188 -11.90 11.50 10.55
C GLU A 188 -10.59 12.00 9.92
N LEU A 189 -9.76 11.08 9.42
CA LEU A 189 -8.52 11.44 8.72
C LEU A 189 -8.81 12.23 7.44
N THR A 190 -9.81 11.81 6.66
CA THR A 190 -10.19 12.50 5.41
C THR A 190 -10.70 13.90 5.70
N GLU A 191 -11.54 14.06 6.72
CA GLU A 191 -12.05 15.37 7.16
C GLU A 191 -10.92 16.29 7.66
N ALA A 192 -9.98 15.74 8.44
CA ALA A 192 -8.83 16.49 8.92
C ALA A 192 -7.91 16.96 7.78
N ILE A 193 -7.69 16.11 6.77
CA ILE A 193 -6.92 16.47 5.57
C ILE A 193 -7.62 17.60 4.82
N GLN A 194 -8.93 17.48 4.56
CA GLN A 194 -9.70 18.49 3.85
C GLN A 194 -9.66 19.83 4.58
N THR A 195 -9.88 19.83 5.90
CA THR A 195 -9.84 21.04 6.74
C THR A 195 -8.48 21.74 6.62
N ARG A 196 -7.38 20.97 6.70
CA ARG A 196 -6.03 21.49 6.56
C ARG A 196 -5.79 22.06 5.15
N ASP A 197 -6.25 21.41 4.10
CA ASP A 197 -6.10 21.88 2.73
C ASP A 197 -6.89 23.17 2.48
N GLU A 198 -8.09 23.30 3.08
CA GLU A 198 -8.87 24.54 3.05
C GLU A 198 -8.14 25.71 3.75
N GLU A 199 -7.48 25.45 4.88
CA GLU A 199 -6.67 26.47 5.57
C GLU A 199 -5.44 26.88 4.77
N VAL A 200 -4.73 25.92 4.15
CA VAL A 200 -3.58 26.18 3.28
C VAL A 200 -4.01 27.05 2.10
N ASN A 201 -5.09 26.68 1.41
CA ASN A 201 -5.64 27.46 0.30
C ASN A 201 -6.02 28.90 0.70
N LYS A 202 -6.55 29.10 1.92
CA LYS A 202 -6.83 30.45 2.45
C LYS A 202 -5.54 31.25 2.64
N LYS A 203 -4.49 30.64 3.21
CA LYS A 203 -3.19 31.28 3.42
C LYS A 203 -2.51 31.62 2.09
N ASP A 204 -2.56 30.72 1.11
CA ASP A 204 -1.99 30.94 -0.22
C ASP A 204 -2.63 32.13 -0.93
N LYS A 205 -3.96 32.28 -0.83
CA LYS A 205 -4.66 33.47 -1.37
C LYS A 205 -4.21 34.77 -0.71
N ILE A 206 -3.97 34.76 0.61
CA ILE A 206 -3.47 35.94 1.32
C ILE A 206 -2.05 36.27 0.86
N ILE A 207 -1.19 35.26 0.73
CA ILE A 207 0.18 35.43 0.25
C ILE A 207 0.18 36.05 -1.16
N GLU A 208 -0.66 35.56 -2.07
CA GLU A 208 -0.74 36.08 -3.43
C GLU A 208 -1.24 37.54 -3.45
N ASN A 209 -2.28 37.86 -2.69
CA ASN A 209 -2.77 39.24 -2.57
C ASN A 209 -1.70 40.19 -2.04
N LEU A 210 -0.95 39.78 -1.01
CA LEU A 210 0.13 40.59 -0.45
C LEU A 210 1.27 40.78 -1.46
N LYS A 211 1.63 39.73 -2.21
CA LYS A 211 2.64 39.81 -3.27
C LYS A 211 2.26 40.81 -4.35
N ILE A 212 1.01 40.77 -4.83
CA ILE A 212 0.49 41.73 -5.81
C ILE A 212 0.52 43.16 -5.25
N SER A 213 0.06 43.36 -4.01
CA SER A 213 0.08 44.67 -3.36
C SER A 213 1.49 45.23 -3.22
N MET A 214 2.47 44.40 -2.86
CA MET A 214 3.86 44.80 -2.75
C MET A 214 4.46 45.17 -4.11
N GLU A 215 4.14 44.41 -5.16
CA GLU A 215 4.60 44.70 -6.52
C GLU A 215 4.03 46.03 -7.03
N ASN A 216 2.74 46.29 -6.79
CA ASN A 216 2.09 47.55 -7.15
C ASN A 216 2.72 48.73 -6.41
N LEU A 217 2.91 48.63 -5.09
CA LEU A 217 3.55 49.67 -4.29
C LEU A 217 4.98 49.96 -4.78
N SER A 218 5.73 48.92 -5.17
CA SER A 218 7.08 49.08 -5.74
C SER A 218 7.05 49.85 -7.06
N LYS A 219 6.09 49.56 -7.94
CA LYS A 219 5.91 50.26 -9.23
C LYS A 219 5.49 51.71 -9.03
N GLU A 220 4.58 51.97 -8.09
CA GLU A 220 4.14 53.32 -7.73
C GLU A 220 5.31 54.14 -7.17
N CYS A 221 6.08 53.58 -6.23
CA CYS A 221 7.26 54.22 -5.66
C CYS A 221 8.32 54.53 -6.74
N GLU A 222 8.56 53.60 -7.67
CA GLU A 222 9.49 53.83 -8.79
C GLU A 222 9.00 54.98 -9.69
N ALA A 223 7.69 55.02 -10.01
CA ALA A 223 7.10 56.09 -10.80
C ALA A 223 7.19 57.46 -10.11
N GLU A 224 6.92 57.52 -8.80
CA GLU A 224 7.06 58.74 -8.00
C GLU A 224 8.51 59.23 -7.96
N ILE A 225 9.48 58.33 -7.75
CA ILE A 225 10.91 58.69 -7.77
C ILE A 225 11.29 59.25 -9.14
N GLN A 226 10.89 58.61 -10.23
CA GLN A 226 11.16 59.10 -11.59
C GLN A 226 10.52 60.48 -11.84
N GLN A 227 9.32 60.71 -11.32
CA GLN A 227 8.65 62.00 -11.42
C GLN A 227 9.39 63.09 -10.63
N ILE A 228 9.77 62.81 -9.38
CA ILE A 228 10.55 63.73 -8.53
C ILE A 228 11.88 64.09 -9.22
N MET A 229 12.56 63.10 -9.80
CA MET A 229 13.82 63.33 -10.52
C MET A 229 13.62 64.27 -11.73
N LYS A 230 12.57 64.07 -12.52
CA LYS A 230 12.26 64.91 -13.69
C LYS A 230 11.93 66.34 -13.30
N GLU A 231 11.09 66.54 -12.27
CA GLU A 231 10.74 67.88 -11.81
C GLU A 231 11.95 68.58 -11.18
N GLY A 232 12.76 67.85 -10.40
CA GLY A 232 14.01 68.36 -9.86
C GLY A 232 15.01 68.79 -10.93
N GLU A 233 15.14 68.03 -12.03
CA GLU A 233 16.00 68.43 -13.16
C GLU A 233 15.48 69.68 -13.87
N LYS A 234 14.15 69.78 -14.08
CA LYS A 234 13.52 70.95 -14.67
C LYS A 234 13.74 72.19 -13.80
N GLN A 235 13.54 72.09 -12.50
CA GLN A 235 13.78 73.18 -11.56
C GLN A 235 15.25 73.62 -11.58
N ARG A 236 16.19 72.67 -11.59
CA ARG A 236 17.63 72.97 -11.69
C ARG A 236 17.97 73.77 -12.95
N LYS A 237 17.37 73.44 -14.11
CA LYS A 237 17.60 74.20 -15.36
C LYS A 237 17.09 75.64 -15.25
N LEU A 238 15.90 75.83 -14.68
CA LEU A 238 15.34 77.16 -14.43
C LEU A 238 16.22 77.98 -13.48
N ASP A 239 16.70 77.36 -12.39
CA ASP A 239 17.55 78.03 -11.41
C ASP A 239 18.92 78.40 -12.01
N GLU A 240 19.49 77.53 -12.86
CA GLU A 240 20.74 77.77 -13.59
C GLU A 240 20.59 78.96 -14.55
N GLU A 241 19.55 78.99 -15.38
CA GLU A 241 19.25 80.11 -16.28
C GLU A 241 19.05 81.42 -15.51
N ALA A 242 18.26 81.38 -14.43
CA ALA A 242 18.03 82.56 -13.58
C ALA A 242 19.33 83.04 -12.92
N SER A 243 20.21 82.13 -12.53
CA SER A 243 21.53 82.43 -11.98
C SER A 243 22.44 83.08 -13.03
N GLN A 244 22.51 82.51 -14.24
CA GLN A 244 23.29 83.04 -15.35
C GLN A 244 22.87 84.47 -15.73
N ILE A 245 21.57 84.75 -15.79
CA ILE A 245 21.04 86.09 -16.05
C ILE A 245 21.50 87.08 -14.98
N ARG A 246 21.45 86.69 -13.69
CA ARG A 246 21.93 87.53 -12.58
C ARG A 246 23.43 87.79 -12.68
N CYS A 247 24.23 86.78 -12.99
CA CYS A 247 25.67 86.92 -13.18
C CYS A 247 26.00 87.86 -14.35
N ALA A 248 25.36 87.69 -15.51
CA ALA A 248 25.57 88.56 -16.67
C ALA A 248 25.24 90.03 -16.36
N LYS A 249 24.15 90.27 -15.63
CA LYS A 249 23.77 91.62 -15.18
C LYS A 249 24.82 92.22 -14.23
N LEU A 250 25.29 91.44 -13.26
CA LEU A 250 26.34 91.88 -12.34
C LEU A 250 27.66 92.16 -13.07
N GLU A 251 28.02 91.34 -14.06
CA GLU A 251 29.19 91.58 -14.90
C GLU A 251 29.06 92.88 -15.70
N GLU A 252 27.89 93.15 -16.29
CA GLU A 252 27.62 94.42 -16.98
C GLU A 252 27.74 95.61 -16.02
N ASP A 253 27.15 95.51 -14.82
CA ASP A 253 27.25 96.55 -13.80
C ASP A 253 28.70 96.77 -13.35
N VAL A 254 29.49 95.71 -13.17
CA VAL A 254 30.93 95.78 -12.86
C VAL A 254 31.70 96.47 -13.99
N LEU A 255 31.45 96.12 -15.26
CA LEU A 255 32.08 96.77 -16.41
C LEU A 255 31.72 98.26 -16.49
N ARG A 256 30.44 98.59 -16.28
CA ARG A 256 29.95 99.98 -16.24
C ARG A 256 30.61 100.76 -15.12
N LEU A 257 30.72 100.19 -13.93
CA LEU A 257 31.40 100.81 -12.79
C LEU A 257 32.89 100.98 -13.04
N ARG A 258 33.57 99.99 -13.64
CA ARG A 258 34.98 100.12 -14.06
C ARG A 258 35.17 101.22 -15.10
N ALA A 259 34.25 101.36 -16.07
CA ALA A 259 34.29 102.44 -17.05
C ALA A 259 34.09 103.82 -16.39
N LYS A 260 33.13 103.94 -15.46
CA LYS A 260 32.95 105.15 -14.65
C LYS A 260 34.20 105.49 -13.84
N LEU A 261 34.82 104.50 -13.20
CA LEU A 261 36.07 104.70 -12.47
C LEU A 261 37.20 105.16 -13.41
N LYS A 262 37.36 104.56 -14.59
CA LYS A 262 38.34 105.01 -15.60
C LYS A 262 38.07 106.43 -16.12
N ALA A 263 36.82 106.88 -16.16
CA ALA A 263 36.47 108.24 -16.54
C ALA A 263 36.75 109.25 -15.42
N VAL A 264 36.56 108.86 -14.16
CA VAL A 264 36.90 109.68 -12.98
C VAL A 264 38.42 109.67 -12.73
N VAL A 265 39.10 108.59 -13.11
CA VAL A 265 40.56 108.45 -13.04
C VAL A 265 41.17 108.77 -14.42
N GLN A 266 41.20 110.04 -14.77
CA GLN A 266 42.17 110.60 -15.72
C GLN A 266 42.86 111.84 -15.12
N PRO A 267 44.15 112.07 -15.44
CA PRO A 267 45.14 112.47 -14.45
C PRO A 267 45.13 113.98 -14.20
N VAL A 268 45.02 114.38 -12.94
CA VAL A 268 45.53 115.68 -12.49
C VAL A 268 46.70 115.42 -11.56
N THR A 269 47.89 115.63 -12.12
CA THR A 269 49.13 115.86 -11.39
C THR A 269 48.97 117.09 -10.48
N HIS A 270 49.24 116.97 -9.18
CA HIS A 270 50.39 117.63 -8.53
C HIS A 270 50.44 117.37 -7.01
N PRO A 271 51.63 117.52 -6.38
CA PRO A 271 52.14 116.59 -5.37
C PRO A 271 52.03 117.12 -3.93
N GLY A 272 52.22 116.22 -2.96
CA GLY A 272 52.44 116.52 -1.54
C GLY A 272 51.60 115.59 -0.65
N SER A 273 52.17 114.47 -0.17
CA SER A 273 52.74 114.34 1.20
C SER A 273 51.64 114.12 2.25
N SER A 274 51.56 113.08 3.09
CA SER A 274 52.51 112.09 3.65
C SER A 274 51.65 110.95 4.29
N SER A 275 52.00 109.66 4.16
CA SER A 275 52.52 108.73 5.22
C SER A 275 51.98 108.87 6.66
N PRO A 276 52.01 107.83 7.53
CA PRO A 276 52.10 106.36 7.33
C PRO A 276 51.13 105.56 8.26
N VAL A 277 51.18 104.21 8.22
CA VAL A 277 51.19 103.26 9.38
C VAL A 277 50.73 101.83 8.96
N GLN A 278 51.60 100.86 9.24
CA GLN A 278 51.46 99.38 9.24
C GLN A 278 51.06 98.87 10.65
N PRO A 279 50.98 97.56 10.95
CA PRO A 279 50.42 96.39 10.25
C PRO A 279 49.44 95.58 11.15
N GLY A 280 48.67 94.62 10.63
CA GLY A 280 47.82 93.75 11.47
C GLY A 280 47.38 92.45 10.79
N LEU A 281 47.82 91.33 11.35
CA LEU A 281 47.59 89.94 10.97
C LEU A 281 46.12 89.51 11.08
N GLY A 282 45.67 88.69 10.12
CA GLY A 282 44.38 88.00 10.15
C GLY A 282 44.31 86.90 9.09
N HIS A 283 44.93 85.76 9.38
CA HIS A 283 44.74 84.49 8.65
C HIS A 283 43.33 83.95 8.90
N CYS A 284 42.58 83.62 7.84
CA CYS A 284 41.49 82.64 7.86
C CYS A 284 41.40 81.96 6.48
N GLN A 285 41.91 80.73 6.39
CA GLN A 285 41.61 79.81 5.29
C GLN A 285 40.15 79.37 5.41
N GLY A 286 39.35 79.61 4.38
CA GLY A 286 37.99 79.10 4.23
C GLY A 286 37.92 78.17 3.03
N SER A 287 37.75 76.90 3.29
CA SER A 287 37.95 75.76 2.41
C SER A 287 36.97 75.68 1.23
N ARG A 288 37.47 75.27 0.06
CA ARG A 288 36.67 74.57 -0.97
C ARG A 288 36.19 73.26 -0.35
N GLY A 289 34.93 73.19 0.03
CA GLY A 289 34.24 71.98 0.45
C GLY A 289 33.19 71.59 -0.57
N SER A 290 33.47 70.53 -1.32
CA SER A 290 32.47 69.79 -2.07
C SER A 290 31.40 69.27 -1.10
N HIS A 291 30.16 69.75 -1.19
CA HIS A 291 29.05 69.09 -0.53
C HIS A 291 28.50 68.01 -1.46
N SER A 292 29.15 66.84 -1.41
CA SER A 292 28.46 65.58 -1.67
C SER A 292 27.36 65.42 -0.62
N CYS A 293 26.10 65.36 -1.03
CA CYS A 293 25.02 64.85 -0.19
C CYS A 293 25.17 63.34 -0.07
N SER A 294 26.12 62.89 0.76
CA SER A 294 26.12 61.52 1.28
C SER A 294 25.14 61.45 2.44
N GLY A 295 23.90 61.04 2.16
CA GLY A 295 22.98 60.58 3.19
C GLY A 295 23.51 59.29 3.78
N HIS A 296 24.17 59.37 4.94
CA HIS A 296 24.36 58.20 5.78
C HIS A 296 23.04 57.87 6.51
N PRO A 297 22.74 56.58 6.75
CA PRO A 297 21.44 56.15 7.24
C PRO A 297 21.23 56.53 8.70
N VAL A 298 19.97 56.84 9.03
CA VAL A 298 19.45 56.87 10.39
C VAL A 298 19.72 55.51 11.06
N PRO A 299 20.19 55.45 12.32
CA PRO A 299 20.32 54.18 13.03
C PRO A 299 18.91 53.61 13.27
N GLY A 300 18.61 52.48 12.63
CA GLY A 300 17.43 51.70 12.98
C GLY A 300 17.49 51.24 14.45
N PRO A 301 16.34 50.95 15.08
CA PRO A 301 16.32 50.45 16.45
C PRO A 301 17.14 49.18 16.58
N ALA A 302 17.89 49.09 17.68
CA ALA A 302 18.77 47.98 17.99
C ALA A 302 18.00 46.64 17.99
N HIS A 303 18.40 45.74 17.09
CA HIS A 303 18.01 44.34 17.17
C HIS A 303 18.65 43.70 18.43
N PRO A 304 17.91 42.87 19.18
CA PRO A 304 18.46 42.13 20.31
C PRO A 304 19.46 41.05 19.83
N PRO A 305 20.44 40.68 20.68
CA PRO A 305 21.46 39.70 20.34
C PRO A 305 20.85 38.32 20.08
N ARG A 306 21.36 37.70 19.02
CA ARG A 306 21.03 36.35 18.57
C ARG A 306 21.72 35.34 19.50
N GLU A 307 21.09 35.03 20.63
CA GLU A 307 21.41 33.84 21.42
C GLU A 307 20.22 32.87 21.47
N GLN A 308 20.49 31.68 20.96
CA GLN A 308 20.12 30.39 21.55
C GLN A 308 18.63 30.10 21.78
N PHE A 309 17.92 29.82 20.69
CA PHE A 309 16.83 28.83 20.69
C PHE A 309 16.84 28.04 19.38
N LEU A 310 17.73 27.06 19.30
CA LEU A 310 17.49 25.87 18.48
C LEU A 310 16.65 24.92 19.35
N PRO A 311 15.43 24.52 18.97
CA PRO A 311 14.91 23.27 19.48
C PRO A 311 15.81 22.16 18.92
N ASN A 312 16.29 21.30 19.81
CA ASN A 312 16.95 20.05 19.49
C ASN A 312 16.11 19.28 18.46
N ILE A 313 16.54 19.28 17.19
CA ILE A 313 16.00 18.38 16.17
C ILE A 313 16.80 17.09 16.32
N PRO A 314 16.19 15.95 16.73
CA PRO A 314 16.89 14.68 16.70
C PRO A 314 17.27 14.36 15.25
N SER A 315 18.53 14.02 15.03
CA SER A 315 19.07 13.60 13.74
C SER A 315 18.26 12.42 13.18
N ILE A 316 17.57 12.66 12.07
CA ILE A 316 16.97 11.61 11.25
C ILE A 316 18.09 10.99 10.40
N PRO A 317 18.31 9.67 10.45
CA PRO A 317 19.27 9.01 9.56
C PRO A 317 18.80 9.12 8.11
N ALA A 318 19.73 9.46 7.22
CA ALA A 318 19.54 9.41 5.78
C ALA A 318 19.21 7.97 5.34
N LEU A 319 17.95 7.71 4.99
CA LEU A 319 17.51 6.50 4.30
C LEU A 319 16.41 6.90 3.31
N TRP A 320 16.84 7.50 2.20
CA TRP A 320 16.04 7.63 0.98
C TRP A 320 16.82 6.96 -0.16
N HIS A 321 16.76 5.62 -0.19
CA HIS A 321 16.81 4.90 -1.45
C HIS A 321 15.37 4.61 -1.84
N TRP A 322 14.87 5.39 -2.80
CA TRP A 322 13.67 5.08 -3.56
C TRP A 322 14.04 3.96 -4.54
N GLU A 323 13.59 2.74 -4.27
CA GLU A 323 13.35 1.76 -5.33
C GLU A 323 11.90 1.87 -5.78
N ALA A 324 11.70 2.00 -7.09
CA ALA A 324 10.39 2.06 -7.69
C ALA A 324 9.67 0.72 -7.54
N ILE A 325 8.53 0.71 -6.84
CA ILE A 325 7.62 -0.43 -6.84
C ILE A 325 6.80 -0.37 -8.14
N PRO A 326 6.81 -1.40 -9.00
CA PRO A 326 6.00 -1.42 -10.21
C PRO A 326 4.52 -1.58 -9.84
N VAL A 327 3.70 -0.65 -10.33
CA VAL A 327 2.24 -0.72 -10.26
C VAL A 327 1.77 -1.80 -11.22
N SER A 328 1.49 -3.00 -10.72
CA SER A 328 0.66 -3.98 -11.43
C SER A 328 -0.79 -3.80 -10.97
N CYS A 329 -1.65 -3.40 -11.90
CA CYS A 329 -3.09 -3.36 -11.73
C CYS A 329 -3.64 -4.76 -11.34
N PRO A 330 -4.53 -4.89 -10.35
CA PRO A 330 -5.29 -6.10 -10.16
C PRO A 330 -6.44 -6.18 -11.19
N PRO A 331 -6.79 -7.37 -11.70
CA PRO A 331 -7.95 -7.52 -12.55
C PRO A 331 -9.24 -7.37 -11.75
N SER A 332 -10.23 -6.77 -12.40
CA SER A 332 -11.62 -6.62 -11.97
C SER A 332 -12.22 -7.93 -11.45
N PHE A 333 -12.52 -7.98 -10.15
CA PHE A 333 -13.35 -9.03 -9.57
C PHE A 333 -14.83 -8.73 -9.85
N SER A 334 -15.41 -9.48 -10.79
CA SER A 334 -16.86 -9.64 -10.89
C SER A 334 -17.38 -10.45 -9.69
N PRO A 335 -18.53 -10.09 -9.11
CA PRO A 335 -19.10 -10.86 -8.01
C PRO A 335 -19.67 -12.18 -8.53
N VAL A 336 -19.06 -13.30 -8.13
CA VAL A 336 -19.64 -14.64 -8.29
C VAL A 336 -20.60 -14.87 -7.11
N PRO A 337 -21.84 -15.35 -7.33
CA PRO A 337 -22.77 -15.65 -6.24
C PRO A 337 -22.26 -16.84 -5.43
N LEU A 338 -22.17 -16.66 -4.10
CA LEU A 338 -22.01 -17.75 -3.13
C LEU A 338 -23.26 -18.64 -3.16
N GLN A 339 -23.20 -19.74 -3.92
CA GLN A 339 -24.10 -20.86 -3.72
C GLN A 339 -23.64 -21.66 -2.51
N LEU A 340 -24.38 -21.55 -1.41
CA LEU A 340 -24.32 -22.48 -0.29
C LEU A 340 -24.74 -23.88 -0.77
N PRO A 341 -23.94 -24.93 -0.57
CA PRO A 341 -24.49 -26.27 -0.54
C PRO A 341 -25.09 -26.52 0.85
N TRP A 342 -26.00 -27.47 0.96
CA TRP A 342 -26.62 -28.01 2.18
C TRP A 342 -27.95 -27.37 2.62
N SER A 343 -29.04 -27.88 2.00
CA SER A 343 -30.36 -27.96 2.63
C SER A 343 -30.53 -29.34 3.27
N PRO A 344 -31.13 -29.47 4.46
CA PRO A 344 -31.38 -30.76 5.09
C PRO A 344 -32.56 -31.48 4.45
N PHE A 345 -32.40 -32.80 4.26
CA PHE A 345 -33.42 -33.76 3.86
C PHE A 345 -34.70 -33.59 4.70
N ARG A 346 -35.82 -33.34 4.03
CA ARG A 346 -37.17 -33.47 4.60
C ARG A 346 -37.72 -34.86 4.23
N PRO A 347 -38.25 -35.65 5.17
CA PRO A 347 -38.85 -36.94 4.84
C PRO A 347 -40.20 -36.73 4.14
N GLN A 348 -40.36 -37.33 2.95
CA GLN A 348 -41.67 -37.52 2.34
C GLN A 348 -42.42 -38.60 3.12
N LYS A 349 -43.58 -38.23 3.68
CA LYS A 349 -44.61 -39.17 4.10
C LYS A 349 -45.30 -39.69 2.84
N GLY A 350 -45.49 -41.00 2.76
CA GLY A 350 -46.16 -41.66 1.66
C GLY A 350 -47.66 -41.38 1.59
N LEU A 351 -48.18 -41.65 0.39
CA LEU A 351 -49.47 -42.26 0.11
C LEU A 351 -49.36 -42.93 -1.26
#